data_AF-A0A4Q5PUL8-F1
#
_entry.id   AF-A0A4Q5PUL8-F1
#
_cell.length_a   1.000
_cell.length_b   1.000
_cell.length_c   1.000
_cell.angle_alpha   90.00
_cell.angle_beta   90.00
_cell.angle_gamma   90.00
#
_symmetry.space_group_name_H-M   'P 1'
#
loop_
_entity.id
_entity.type
_entity.pdbx_description
1 polymer ?
#
loop_
_entity_poly.entity_id
_entity_poly.type
_entity_poly.pdbx_seq_one_letter_code
_entity_poly.pdbx_strand_id
1 'polypeptide(L)'
;SSGYLAHLERGPGRHGISNAFFLYVRDPDGHRLELYTSDYQTMDSDHEPLRWSLKDPRRQTLWGAPAPRSWFEQGTPFNGQDVREPLFTADVTIAD
;
A
#
# COMPACT_ATOMS: atom_id res chain seq x y z
N SER A 1 -24.36 -1.87 -15.14
CA SER A 1 -23.75 -0.84 -14.27
C SER A 1 -22.50 -1.45 -13.65
N SER A 2 -21.36 -0.77 -13.67
CA SER A 2 -20.07 -1.29 -13.16
C SER A 2 -19.91 -1.23 -11.63
N GLY A 3 -21.00 -0.96 -10.89
CA GLY A 3 -21.01 -0.94 -9.42
C GLY A 3 -19.95 0.01 -8.84
N TYR A 4 -19.20 -0.47 -7.85
CA TYR A 4 -18.13 0.27 -7.17
C TYR A 4 -16.76 0.12 -7.84
N LEU A 5 -16.69 -0.28 -9.12
CA LEU A 5 -15.42 -0.45 -9.82
C LEU A 5 -14.52 0.80 -9.75
N ALA A 6 -15.12 1.99 -9.84
CA ALA A 6 -14.40 3.27 -9.73
C ALA A 6 -13.76 3.52 -8.36
N HIS A 7 -14.14 2.75 -7.33
CA HIS A 7 -13.61 2.85 -5.98
C HIS A 7 -12.50 1.81 -5.72
N LEU A 8 -12.18 0.94 -6.69
CA LEU A 8 -10.98 0.11 -6.62
C LEU A 8 -9.76 0.99 -6.90
N GLU A 9 -8.90 1.16 -5.89
CA GLU A 9 -7.73 2.01 -6.03
C GLU A 9 -6.52 1.23 -6.54
N ARG A 10 -6.25 0.06 -5.95
CA ARG A 10 -5.03 -0.70 -6.25
C ARG A 10 -5.20 -2.18 -5.94
N GLY A 11 -4.79 -3.04 -6.87
CA GLY A 11 -4.89 -4.50 -6.76
C GLY A 11 -6.06 -5.09 -7.57
N PRO A 12 -6.43 -6.37 -7.34
CA PRO A 12 -5.82 -7.25 -6.34
C PRO A 12 -4.35 -7.56 -6.68
N GLY A 13 -3.55 -7.82 -5.66
CA GLY A 13 -2.14 -8.10 -5.85
C GLY A 13 -1.58 -9.01 -4.76
N ARG A 14 -0.32 -9.40 -4.96
CA ARG A 14 0.50 -10.06 -3.95
C ARG A 14 1.59 -9.09 -3.54
N HIS A 15 1.64 -8.70 -2.27
CA HIS A 15 2.73 -7.84 -1.80
C HIS A 15 4.05 -8.60 -1.76
N GLY A 16 5.16 -7.90 -1.98
CA GLY A 16 6.50 -8.44 -1.65
C GLY A 16 6.75 -8.38 -0.16
N ILE A 17 6.70 -7.16 0.40
CA ILE A 17 6.64 -6.98 1.86
C ILE A 17 5.39 -7.71 2.38
N SER A 18 5.50 -8.46 3.48
CA SER A 18 4.41 -9.25 4.07
C SER A 18 3.89 -10.45 3.26
N ASN A 19 4.21 -10.59 1.97
CA ASN A 19 3.72 -11.70 1.13
C ASN A 19 2.18 -11.81 1.05
N ALA A 20 1.43 -10.82 1.53
CA ALA A 20 -0.02 -10.92 1.63
C ALA A 20 -0.71 -10.71 0.28
N PHE A 21 -1.87 -11.34 0.13
CA PHE A 21 -2.80 -10.99 -0.93
C PHE A 21 -3.60 -9.78 -0.48
N PHE A 22 -3.66 -8.75 -1.33
CA PHE A 22 -4.24 -7.46 -0.97
C PHE A 22 -5.18 -6.91 -2.04
N LEU A 23 -6.09 -6.05 -1.60
CA LEU A 23 -6.89 -5.15 -2.44
C LEU A 23 -7.14 -3.84 -1.68
N TYR A 24 -6.92 -2.71 -2.33
CA TYR A 24 -7.23 -1.39 -1.78
C TYR A 24 -8.47 -0.80 -2.44
N VAL A 25 -9.37 -0.29 -1.61
CA VAL A 25 -10.62 0.35 -2.02
C VAL A 25 -10.81 1.69 -1.29
N ARG A 26 -11.68 2.55 -1.84
CA ARG A 26 -12.11 3.80 -1.23
C ARG A 26 -13.56 3.73 -0.77
N ASP A 27 -13.82 4.22 0.44
CA ASP A 27 -15.19 4.42 0.90
C ASP A 27 -15.80 5.73 0.33
N PRO A 28 -17.07 6.04 0.62
CA PRO A 28 -17.71 7.26 0.12
C PRO A 28 -17.05 8.58 0.56
N ASP A 29 -16.33 8.60 1.69
CA ASP A 29 -15.60 9.78 2.19
C ASP A 29 -14.16 9.83 1.66
N GLY A 30 -13.75 8.83 0.88
CA GLY A 30 -12.42 8.72 0.31
C GLY A 30 -11.39 8.12 1.27
N HIS A 31 -11.78 7.54 2.40
CA HIS A 31 -10.89 6.77 3.25
C HIS A 31 -10.43 5.51 2.52
N ARG A 32 -9.14 5.19 2.68
CA ARG A 32 -8.52 4.01 2.06
C ARG A 32 -8.66 2.81 2.99
N LEU A 33 -9.18 1.71 2.46
CA LEU A 33 -9.28 0.44 3.15
C LEU A 33 -8.43 -0.61 2.44
N GLU A 34 -7.77 -1.45 3.22
CA GLU A 34 -7.03 -2.61 2.74
C GLU A 34 -7.77 -3.88 3.13
N LEU A 35 -8.11 -4.68 2.12
CA LEU A 35 -8.51 -6.07 2.33
C LEU A 35 -7.24 -6.92 2.24
N TYR A 36 -6.94 -7.66 3.29
CA TYR A 36 -5.63 -8.25 3.52
C TYR A 36 -5.73 -9.70 4.01
N THR A 37 -4.92 -10.59 3.45
CA THR A 37 -4.84 -11.98 3.95
C THR A 37 -3.51 -12.66 3.63
N SER A 38 -3.20 -13.71 4.39
CA SER A 38 -2.11 -14.66 4.12
C SER A 38 -0.69 -14.05 4.23
N ASP A 39 -0.47 -13.29 5.29
CA ASP A 39 0.88 -12.95 5.78
C ASP A 39 1.49 -14.16 6.54
N TYR A 40 2.64 -13.97 7.18
CA TYR A 40 3.36 -14.97 7.96
C TYR A 40 3.36 -14.65 9.46
N GLN A 41 3.71 -15.64 10.28
CA GLN A 41 3.81 -15.49 11.73
C GLN A 41 5.13 -14.82 12.12
N THR A 42 5.06 -13.83 13.01
CA THR A 42 6.20 -13.09 13.55
C THR A 42 6.24 -13.14 15.09
N MET A 43 5.74 -14.24 15.67
CA MET A 43 5.60 -14.37 17.14
C MET A 43 6.92 -14.66 17.86
N ASP A 44 7.87 -15.29 17.16
CA ASP A 44 9.16 -15.62 17.72
C ASP A 44 9.98 -14.33 17.93
N SER A 45 10.52 -14.17 19.14
CA SER A 45 11.22 -12.94 19.55
C SER A 45 12.53 -12.69 18.79
N ASP A 46 13.08 -13.72 18.16
CA ASP A 46 14.31 -13.72 17.37
C ASP A 46 14.03 -13.72 15.85
N HIS A 47 12.79 -13.49 15.43
CA HIS A 47 12.47 -13.32 14.01
C HIS A 47 13.13 -12.05 13.45
N GLU A 48 14.20 -12.24 12.68
CA GLU A 48 14.97 -11.13 12.09
C GLU A 48 14.19 -10.39 10.98
N PRO A 49 14.30 -9.04 10.92
CA PRO A 49 13.56 -8.26 9.93
C PRO A 49 14.11 -8.47 8.51
N LEU A 50 13.19 -8.72 7.58
CA LEU A 50 13.49 -8.74 6.14
C LEU A 50 13.61 -7.31 5.59
N ARG A 51 14.78 -7.00 5.00
CA ARG A 51 15.07 -5.67 4.44
C ARG A 51 14.86 -5.65 2.93
N TRP A 52 14.16 -4.64 2.45
CA TRP A 52 13.87 -4.44 1.03
C TRP A 52 14.47 -3.14 0.52
N SER A 53 15.12 -3.20 -0.65
CA SER A 53 15.59 -2.00 -1.35
C SER A 53 14.41 -1.22 -1.91
N LEU A 54 14.45 0.11 -1.84
CA LEU A 54 13.46 0.97 -2.51
C LEU A 54 13.44 0.75 -4.03
N LYS A 55 14.57 0.29 -4.59
CA LYS A 55 14.74 -0.02 -6.01
C LYS A 55 14.35 -1.44 -6.40
N ASP A 56 13.96 -2.30 -5.45
CA ASP A 56 13.43 -3.63 -5.81
C ASP A 56 11.95 -3.50 -6.21
N PRO A 57 11.58 -3.72 -7.48
CA PRO A 57 10.19 -3.57 -7.93
C PRO A 57 9.25 -4.58 -7.25
N ARG A 58 9.78 -5.73 -6.83
CA ARG A 58 9.00 -6.79 -6.16
C ARG A 58 8.59 -6.37 -4.76
N ARG A 59 9.24 -5.37 -4.16
CA ARG A 59 8.90 -4.83 -2.83
C ARG A 59 7.42 -4.45 -2.73
N GLN A 60 6.91 -3.77 -3.77
CA GLN A 60 5.55 -3.25 -3.78
C GLN A 60 4.52 -4.31 -4.14
N THR A 61 4.75 -5.02 -5.26
CA THR A 61 3.93 -6.15 -5.68
C THR A 61 4.84 -7.21 -6.32
N LEU A 62 4.68 -8.48 -5.95
CA LEU A 62 5.42 -9.59 -6.56
C LEU A 62 5.07 -9.78 -8.04
N TRP A 63 3.91 -9.27 -8.47
CA TRP A 63 3.42 -9.38 -9.86
C TRP A 63 3.78 -8.18 -10.73
N GLY A 64 4.50 -7.20 -10.19
CA GLY A 64 5.07 -6.08 -10.95
C GLY A 64 4.08 -4.97 -11.32
N ALA A 65 2.80 -5.04 -10.92
CA ALA A 65 1.86 -3.94 -11.13
C ALA A 65 2.31 -2.71 -10.31
N PRO A 66 2.57 -1.54 -10.94
CA PRO A 66 2.96 -0.34 -10.22
C PRO A 66 1.79 0.23 -9.42
N ALA A 67 2.09 0.93 -8.32
CA ALA A 67 1.07 1.61 -7.54
C ALA A 67 0.63 2.91 -8.24
N PRO A 68 -0.67 3.26 -8.22
CA PRO A 68 -1.14 4.53 -8.77
C PRO A 68 -0.59 5.71 -7.99
N ARG A 69 -0.52 6.89 -8.60
CA ARG A 69 -0.09 8.13 -7.94
C ARG A 69 -0.87 8.44 -6.66
N SER A 70 -2.18 8.17 -6.65
CA SER A 70 -3.04 8.35 -5.47
C SER A 70 -2.51 7.58 -4.25
N TRP A 71 -1.84 6.45 -4.45
CA TRP A 71 -1.22 5.64 -3.39
C TRP A 71 -0.19 6.43 -2.58
N PHE A 72 0.56 7.30 -3.24
CA PHE A 72 1.66 8.06 -2.64
C PHE A 72 1.23 9.46 -2.17
N GLU A 73 0.29 10.08 -2.88
CA GLU A 73 -0.04 11.49 -2.66
C GLU A 73 -1.30 11.70 -1.82
N GLN A 74 -2.18 10.69 -1.70
CA GLN A 74 -3.45 10.82 -0.97
C GLN A 74 -3.43 10.05 0.35
N GLY A 75 -3.80 10.75 1.42
CA GLY A 75 -4.03 10.21 2.75
C GLY A 75 -5.18 10.95 3.44
N THR A 76 -5.75 10.34 4.47
CA THR A 76 -6.81 10.96 5.28
C THR A 76 -6.19 11.78 6.42
N PRO A 77 -6.61 13.04 6.63
CA PRO A 77 -6.15 13.83 7.77
C PRO A 77 -6.66 13.26 9.10
N PHE A 78 -5.84 13.33 10.14
CA PHE A 78 -6.27 12.98 11.49
C PHE A 78 -6.97 14.17 12.15
N ASN A 79 -8.09 13.93 12.83
CA ASN A 79 -8.82 14.99 13.50
C ASN A 79 -7.95 15.69 14.56
N GLY A 80 -7.94 17.02 14.55
CA GLY A 80 -7.17 17.83 15.50
C GLY A 80 -5.65 17.76 15.33
N GLN A 81 -5.14 17.29 14.18
CA GLN A 81 -3.72 17.28 13.86
C GLN A 81 -3.44 18.07 12.59
N ASP A 82 -2.46 18.97 12.65
CA ASP A 82 -2.00 19.71 11.48
C ASP A 82 -1.23 18.80 10.53
N VAL A 83 -1.48 18.95 9.22
CA VAL A 83 -0.68 18.30 8.18
C VAL A 83 0.66 19.01 8.08
N ARG A 84 1.74 18.22 7.98
CA ARG A 84 3.11 18.72 7.85
C ARG A 84 3.82 18.08 6.68
N GLU A 85 4.84 18.76 6.18
CA GLU A 85 5.71 18.23 5.14
C GLU A 85 6.48 16.98 5.62
N PRO A 86 6.69 15.99 4.73
CA PRO A 86 7.47 14.81 5.05
C PRO A 86 8.95 15.17 5.26
N LEU A 87 9.60 14.50 6.20
CA LEU A 87 11.05 14.68 6.44
C LEU A 87 11.93 14.02 5.37
N PHE A 88 11.34 13.15 4.55
CA PHE A 88 12.02 12.41 3.51
C PHE A 88 11.07 12.18 2.33
N THR A 89 11.53 12.53 1.12
CA THR A 89 10.84 12.23 -0.13
C THR A 89 11.49 11.01 -0.75
N ALA A 90 10.77 9.90 -0.81
CA ALA A 90 11.27 8.66 -1.38
C ALA A 90 11.27 8.70 -2.91
N ASP A 91 12.35 8.26 -3.53
CA ASP A 91 12.41 7.96 -4.96
C ASP A 91 11.74 6.58 -5.20
N VAL A 92 10.53 6.60 -5.76
CA VAL A 92 9.68 5.42 -5.95
C VAL A 92 9.14 5.34 -7.37
N THR A 93 8.93 4.10 -7.85
CA THR A 93 8.21 3.85 -9.10
C THR A 93 6.70 4.04 -8.91
N ILE A 94 6.11 4.92 -9.72
CA ILE A 94 4.68 5.24 -9.77
C ILE A 94 4.15 4.77 -11.13
N ALA A 95 2.90 4.29 -11.16
CA ALA A 95 2.21 3.98 -12.43
C ALA A 95 2.04 5.26 -13.27
N ASP A 96 2.16 5.12 -14.59
CA ASP A 96 1.85 6.18 -15.56
C ASP A 96 0.36 6.59 -15.52
#